data_AF-A0A6M0R9N7-F1
#
_entry.id   AF-A0A6M0R9N7-F1
#
_cell.length_a   1.000
_cell.length_b   1.000
_cell.length_c   1.000
_cell.angle_alpha   90.00
_cell.angle_beta   90.00
_cell.angle_gamma   90.00
#
_symmetry.space_group_name_H-M   'P 1'
#
loop_
_entity.id
_entity.type
_entity.pdbx_description
1 polymer ?
#
loop_
_entity_poly.entity_id
_entity_poly.type
_entity_poly.pdbx_seq_one_letter_code
_entity_poly.pdbx_strand_id
1 'polypeptide(L)'
;MIGLILGTSEGRDILSYLNEFTDNILVTTATAYGGELLKNYKYKILNDKPLNEEELFNILDENKVKILVDASHPYALEISNNAIEVCRKLNIKYVRYERPSIVEEFKENDKVVVLEDYKDLKKALNNIEGNILNTTGSRSIEKILDLNLTNRIIYRVLPSVQVIEKCLNLKIAVEDIIAIKGPISKELNKAFIKDYDGEALILKDSGIRGGTKEKILACIECNIYAFVIGRKNISYKNKFNAIKDLVKYVGNYID
;
A
#
# COMPACT_ATOMS: atom_id res chain seq x y z
N MET A 1 1.67 0.06 -26.88
CA MET A 1 0.74 -0.30 -25.78
C MET A 1 1.15 0.42 -24.51
N ILE A 2 0.22 0.73 -23.61
CA ILE A 2 0.50 1.22 -22.25
C ILE A 2 0.52 0.03 -21.28
N GLY A 3 1.53 -0.07 -20.42
CA GLY A 3 1.54 -0.98 -19.28
C GLY A 3 1.12 -0.24 -18.01
N LEU A 4 0.36 -0.88 -17.13
CA LEU A 4 -0.13 -0.30 -15.88
C LEU A 4 -0.04 -1.31 -14.73
N ILE A 5 0.85 -1.05 -13.77
CA ILE A 5 0.93 -1.80 -12.51
C ILE A 5 -0.06 -1.19 -11.51
N LEU A 6 -1.07 -1.96 -11.10
CA LEU A 6 -2.13 -1.54 -10.19
C LEU A 6 -2.03 -2.25 -8.85
N GLY A 7 -1.88 -1.46 -7.79
CA GLY A 7 -1.95 -1.95 -6.40
C GLY A 7 -2.71 -1.01 -5.47
N THR A 8 -3.40 -0.01 -6.03
CA THR A 8 -4.02 1.09 -5.29
C THR A 8 -5.35 1.49 -5.90
N SER A 9 -6.17 2.20 -5.13
CA SER A 9 -7.43 2.74 -5.65
C SER A 9 -7.20 3.86 -6.65
N GLU A 10 -6.15 4.68 -6.49
CA GLU A 10 -5.74 5.71 -7.45
C GLU A 10 -5.36 5.12 -8.81
N GLY A 11 -4.73 3.95 -8.80
CA GLY A 11 -4.44 3.20 -10.01
C GLY A 11 -5.70 2.85 -10.83
N ARG A 12 -6.84 2.59 -10.18
CA ARG A 12 -8.12 2.39 -10.87
C ARG A 12 -8.65 3.68 -11.49
N ASP A 13 -8.50 4.81 -10.82
CA ASP A 13 -8.88 6.09 -11.42
C ASP A 13 -7.98 6.40 -12.64
N ILE A 14 -6.67 6.13 -12.55
CA ILE A 14 -5.75 6.26 -13.69
C ILE A 14 -6.24 5.42 -14.87
N LEU A 15 -6.59 4.14 -14.64
CA LEU A 15 -7.15 3.29 -15.68
C LEU A 15 -8.46 3.87 -16.25
N SER A 16 -9.37 4.34 -15.39
CA SER A 16 -10.63 4.96 -15.81
C SER A 16 -10.39 6.15 -16.75
N TYR A 17 -9.47 7.04 -16.39
CA TYR A 17 -9.15 8.21 -17.20
C TYR A 17 -8.46 7.82 -18.51
N LEU A 18 -7.57 6.82 -18.50
CA LEU A 18 -6.95 6.32 -19.73
C LEU A 18 -7.97 5.66 -20.66
N ASN A 19 -9.01 5.01 -20.12
CA ASN A 19 -10.10 4.41 -20.89
C ASN A 19 -10.97 5.41 -21.67
N GLU A 20 -10.87 6.71 -21.37
CA GLU A 20 -11.47 7.77 -22.20
C GLU A 20 -10.73 7.93 -23.54
N PHE A 21 -9.46 7.51 -23.61
CA PHE A 21 -8.59 7.67 -24.79
C PHE A 21 -8.22 6.34 -25.45
N THR A 22 -8.06 5.26 -24.68
CA THR A 22 -7.63 3.95 -25.21
C THR A 22 -7.98 2.79 -24.28
N ASP A 23 -8.21 1.62 -24.87
CA ASP A 23 -8.30 0.32 -24.17
C ASP A 23 -7.06 -0.56 -24.44
N ASN A 24 -6.10 -0.09 -25.25
CA ASN A 24 -4.85 -0.80 -25.59
C ASN A 24 -3.84 -0.73 -24.43
N ILE A 25 -4.26 -1.31 -23.31
CA ILE A 25 -3.61 -1.27 -22.01
C ILE A 25 -3.40 -2.71 -21.51
N LEU A 26 -2.17 -3.00 -21.11
CA LEU A 26 -1.80 -4.16 -20.29
C LEU A 26 -1.91 -3.74 -18.83
N VAL A 27 -2.78 -4.40 -18.06
CA VAL A 27 -2.94 -4.16 -16.63
C VAL A 27 -2.35 -5.33 -15.85
N THR A 28 -1.56 -5.06 -14.82
CA THR A 28 -1.04 -6.08 -13.91
C THR A 28 -1.38 -5.75 -12.46
N THR A 29 -1.91 -6.72 -11.73
CA THR A 29 -2.18 -6.67 -10.29
C THR A 29 -1.56 -7.88 -9.60
N ALA A 30 -1.21 -7.76 -8.33
CA ALA A 30 -0.55 -8.86 -7.60
C ALA A 30 -1.50 -9.95 -7.07
N THR A 31 -2.82 -9.82 -7.28
CA THR A 31 -3.83 -10.72 -6.68
C THR A 31 -5.09 -10.82 -7.52
N ALA A 32 -5.72 -12.00 -7.53
CA ALA A 32 -7.01 -12.23 -8.20
C ALA A 32 -8.08 -11.20 -7.78
N TYR A 33 -8.16 -10.87 -6.48
CA TYR A 33 -9.08 -9.83 -5.97
C TYR A 33 -8.85 -8.47 -6.62
N GLY A 34 -7.59 -8.11 -6.88
CA GLY A 34 -7.21 -6.90 -7.60
C GLY A 34 -7.77 -6.91 -9.03
N GLY A 35 -7.66 -8.04 -9.72
CA GLY A 35 -8.29 -8.27 -11.03
C GLY A 35 -9.81 -8.18 -10.99
N GLU A 36 -10.46 -8.72 -9.96
CA GLU A 36 -11.93 -8.66 -9.82
C GLU A 36 -12.46 -7.24 -9.72
N LEU A 37 -11.70 -6.33 -9.08
CA LEU A 37 -12.06 -4.92 -8.98
C LEU A 37 -12.02 -4.17 -10.32
N LEU A 38 -11.48 -4.82 -11.37
CA LEU A 38 -11.32 -4.24 -12.70
C LEU A 38 -12.34 -4.77 -13.72
N LYS A 39 -13.25 -5.68 -13.35
CA LYS A 39 -14.23 -6.31 -14.26
C LYS A 39 -15.05 -5.33 -15.14
N ASN A 40 -15.25 -4.10 -14.66
CA ASN A 40 -16.02 -3.05 -15.36
C ASN A 40 -15.14 -2.01 -16.08
N TYR A 41 -13.83 -2.21 -16.15
CA TYR A 41 -12.88 -1.33 -16.83
C TYR A 41 -12.51 -1.90 -18.20
N LYS A 42 -11.98 -1.06 -19.09
CA LYS A 42 -11.52 -1.48 -20.41
C LYS A 42 -10.01 -1.73 -20.38
N TYR A 43 -9.57 -2.89 -20.84
CA TYR A 43 -8.16 -3.22 -21.02
C TYR A 43 -8.05 -4.33 -22.04
N LYS A 44 -6.90 -4.41 -22.70
CA LYS A 44 -6.63 -5.47 -23.68
C LYS A 44 -6.13 -6.74 -23.01
N ILE A 45 -5.34 -6.60 -21.94
CA ILE A 45 -4.72 -7.71 -21.23
C ILE A 45 -4.76 -7.44 -19.72
N LEU A 46 -5.08 -8.47 -18.95
CA LEU A 46 -5.02 -8.46 -17.49
C LEU A 46 -4.15 -9.61 -17.00
N ASN A 47 -3.16 -9.28 -16.17
CA ASN A 47 -2.49 -10.21 -15.28
C ASN A 47 -2.94 -9.93 -13.84
N ASP A 48 -3.39 -10.96 -13.12
CA ASP A 48 -3.89 -10.87 -11.74
C ASP A 48 -3.08 -11.71 -10.74
N LYS A 49 -1.84 -12.02 -11.12
CA LYS A 49 -0.87 -12.78 -10.31
C LYS A 49 0.37 -11.94 -10.04
N PRO A 50 1.09 -12.17 -8.93
CA PRO A 50 2.40 -11.55 -8.75
C PRO A 50 3.34 -11.95 -9.89
N LEU A 51 4.13 -11.00 -10.37
CA LEU A 51 5.16 -11.22 -11.39
C LEU A 51 6.54 -11.00 -10.76
N ASN A 52 7.45 -11.93 -11.01
CA ASN A 52 8.87 -11.72 -10.77
C ASN A 52 9.48 -10.83 -11.88
N GLU A 53 10.79 -10.53 -11.79
CA GLU A 53 11.46 -9.66 -12.75
C GLU A 53 11.45 -10.22 -14.19
N GLU A 54 11.67 -11.52 -14.36
CA GLU A 54 11.70 -12.19 -15.67
C GLU A 54 10.30 -12.25 -16.30
N GLU A 55 9.28 -12.59 -15.52
CA GLU A 55 7.89 -12.59 -15.98
C GLU A 55 7.44 -11.18 -16.37
N LEU A 56 7.85 -10.15 -15.59
CA LEU A 56 7.59 -8.75 -15.92
C LEU A 56 8.32 -8.34 -17.21
N PHE A 57 9.54 -8.81 -17.44
CA PHE A 57 10.26 -8.57 -18.69
C PHE A 57 9.50 -9.14 -19.89
N ASN A 58 9.16 -10.43 -19.83
CA ASN A 58 8.53 -11.14 -20.93
C ASN A 58 7.19 -10.51 -21.30
N ILE A 59 6.32 -10.25 -20.32
CA ILE A 59 4.99 -9.69 -20.60
C ILE A 59 5.05 -8.27 -21.17
N LEU A 60 6.05 -7.47 -20.80
CA LEU A 60 6.21 -6.11 -21.34
C LEU A 60 6.78 -6.13 -22.77
N ASP A 61 7.73 -7.01 -23.06
CA ASP A 61 8.32 -7.14 -24.40
C ASP A 61 7.36 -7.77 -25.42
N GLU A 62 6.70 -8.88 -25.06
CA GLU A 62 5.73 -9.58 -25.92
C GLU A 62 4.61 -8.64 -26.38
N ASN A 63 4.17 -7.76 -25.47
CA ASN A 63 3.07 -6.84 -25.72
C ASN A 63 3.51 -5.46 -26.24
N LYS A 64 4.82 -5.30 -26.51
CA LYS A 64 5.40 -4.07 -27.08
C LYS A 64 4.95 -2.83 -26.31
N VAL A 65 5.08 -2.91 -24.98
CA VAL A 65 4.78 -1.78 -24.09
C VAL A 65 5.77 -0.66 -24.35
N LYS A 66 5.27 0.55 -24.60
CA LYS A 66 6.08 1.76 -24.87
C LYS A 66 6.33 2.56 -23.59
N ILE A 67 5.36 2.54 -22.68
CA ILE A 67 5.36 3.27 -21.42
C ILE A 67 4.73 2.40 -20.33
N LEU A 68 5.37 2.32 -19.17
CA LEU A 68 4.89 1.61 -17.99
C LEU A 68 4.56 2.63 -16.90
N VAL A 69 3.29 2.64 -16.49
CA VAL A 69 2.81 3.40 -15.35
C VAL A 69 2.80 2.49 -14.12
N ASP A 70 3.59 2.83 -13.12
CA ASP A 70 3.60 2.17 -11.84
C ASP A 70 2.73 2.94 -10.84
N ALA A 71 1.54 2.40 -10.56
CA ALA A 71 0.62 2.87 -9.52
C ALA A 71 0.46 1.81 -8.40
N SER A 72 1.51 1.03 -8.15
CA SER A 72 1.60 0.14 -6.98
C SER A 72 1.62 0.92 -5.66
N HIS A 73 1.42 0.22 -4.54
CA HIS A 73 1.43 0.87 -3.23
C HIS A 73 2.81 1.50 -2.94
N PRO A 74 2.91 2.65 -2.22
CA PRO A 74 4.20 3.28 -1.87
C PRO A 74 5.20 2.41 -1.10
N TYR A 75 4.75 1.27 -0.56
CA TYR A 75 5.56 0.31 0.19
C TYR A 75 5.87 -0.96 -0.61
N ALA A 76 5.43 -1.03 -1.87
CA ALA A 76 5.69 -2.15 -2.78
C ALA A 76 7.01 -1.93 -3.55
N LEU A 77 8.12 -1.90 -2.79
CA LEU A 77 9.44 -1.51 -3.31
C LEU A 77 10.00 -2.52 -4.31
N GLU A 78 9.79 -3.82 -4.07
CA GLU A 78 10.27 -4.91 -4.92
C GLU A 78 9.76 -4.77 -6.36
N ILE A 79 8.43 -4.67 -6.53
CA ILE A 79 7.85 -4.48 -7.87
C ILE A 79 8.27 -3.16 -8.51
N SER A 80 8.44 -2.08 -7.72
CA SER A 80 8.93 -0.80 -8.25
C SER A 80 10.36 -0.93 -8.78
N ASN A 81 11.25 -1.59 -8.04
CA ASN A 81 12.64 -1.80 -8.44
C ASN A 81 12.73 -2.71 -9.68
N ASN A 82 12.00 -3.83 -9.69
CA ASN A 82 11.95 -4.73 -10.84
C ASN A 82 11.43 -3.98 -12.07
N ALA A 83 10.38 -3.16 -11.93
CA ALA A 83 9.84 -2.37 -13.03
C ALA A 83 10.82 -1.33 -13.58
N ILE A 84 11.61 -0.68 -12.71
CA ILE A 84 12.67 0.25 -13.13
C ILE A 84 13.74 -0.49 -13.94
N GLU A 85 14.24 -1.62 -13.44
CA GLU A 85 15.29 -2.40 -14.11
C GLU A 85 14.81 -2.99 -15.45
N VAL A 86 13.61 -3.56 -15.48
CA VAL A 86 13.02 -4.09 -16.71
C VAL A 86 12.77 -2.99 -17.74
N CYS A 87 12.22 -1.85 -17.32
CA CYS A 87 12.03 -0.70 -18.22
C CYS A 87 13.35 -0.20 -18.79
N ARG A 88 14.42 -0.19 -17.98
CA ARG A 88 15.77 0.16 -18.44
C ARG A 88 16.28 -0.82 -19.50
N LYS A 89 16.11 -2.14 -19.28
CA LYS A 89 16.55 -3.18 -20.22
C LYS A 89 15.78 -3.14 -21.55
N LEU A 90 14.48 -2.89 -21.51
CA LEU A 90 13.59 -2.83 -22.68
C LEU A 90 13.49 -1.45 -23.33
N ASN A 91 14.19 -0.44 -22.80
CA ASN A 91 14.07 0.96 -23.22
C ASN A 91 12.60 1.49 -23.18
N ILE A 92 11.85 1.06 -22.17
CA ILE A 92 10.47 1.48 -21.90
C ILE A 92 10.48 2.71 -21.02
N LYS A 93 9.57 3.67 -21.30
CA LYS A 93 9.40 4.82 -20.43
C LYS A 93 8.76 4.41 -19.11
N TYR A 94 9.50 4.49 -18.00
CA TYR A 94 8.94 4.27 -16.66
C TYR A 94 8.37 5.57 -16.06
N VAL A 95 7.12 5.50 -15.58
CA VAL A 95 6.39 6.59 -14.91
C VAL A 95 5.85 6.10 -13.58
N ARG A 96 6.16 6.80 -12.49
CA ARG A 96 5.66 6.50 -11.15
C ARG A 96 4.51 7.43 -10.79
N TYR A 97 3.37 6.86 -10.43
CA TYR A 97 2.39 7.56 -9.62
C TYR A 97 2.67 7.31 -8.14
N GLU A 98 2.80 8.37 -7.36
CA GLU A 98 2.85 8.25 -5.92
C GLU A 98 2.06 9.37 -5.26
N ARG A 99 1.00 8.97 -4.55
CA ARG A 99 0.17 9.87 -3.75
C ARG A 99 1.02 10.67 -2.76
N PRO A 100 0.68 11.93 -2.43
CA PRO A 100 1.36 12.69 -1.39
C PRO A 100 1.37 11.99 -0.03
N SER A 101 2.40 12.29 0.78
CA SER A 101 2.38 12.01 2.23
C SER A 101 1.41 12.95 2.91
N ILE A 102 0.72 12.47 3.95
CA ILE A 102 -0.10 13.32 4.82
C ILE A 102 0.46 13.43 6.24
N VAL A 103 1.53 12.70 6.54
CA VAL A 103 2.11 12.61 7.89
C VAL A 103 2.80 13.91 8.27
N GLU A 104 3.29 14.65 7.28
CA GLU A 104 3.86 15.99 7.47
C GLU A 104 2.86 16.96 8.12
N GLU A 105 1.54 16.79 7.94
CA GLU A 105 0.51 17.59 8.64
C GLU A 105 0.53 17.41 10.17
N PHE A 106 1.11 16.31 10.67
CA PHE A 106 1.04 15.89 12.07
C PHE A 106 2.40 15.82 12.76
N LYS A 107 3.48 16.27 12.10
CA LYS A 107 4.86 16.06 12.55
C LYS A 107 5.20 16.75 13.87
N GLU A 108 4.49 17.83 14.18
CA GLU A 108 4.63 18.62 15.41
C GLU A 108 3.80 18.06 16.58
N ASN A 109 3.09 16.94 16.40
CA ASN A 109 2.30 16.33 17.47
C ASN A 109 3.10 15.21 18.16
N ASP A 110 3.34 15.35 19.47
CA ASP A 110 4.12 14.39 20.26
C ASP A 110 3.57 12.96 20.28
N LYS A 111 2.27 12.77 19.96
CA LYS A 111 1.65 11.44 19.83
C LYS A 111 1.90 10.80 18.47
N VAL A 112 2.52 11.48 17.52
CA VAL A 112 2.77 10.95 16.17
C VAL A 112 4.27 10.74 15.98
N VAL A 113 4.68 9.48 16.05
CA VAL A 113 6.09 9.08 15.93
C VAL A 113 6.32 8.47 14.57
N VAL A 114 7.14 9.13 13.74
CA VAL A 114 7.52 8.61 12.41
C VAL A 114 8.81 7.82 12.53
N LEU A 115 8.79 6.57 12.05
CA LEU A 115 9.91 5.63 12.07
C LEU A 115 10.38 5.34 10.65
N GLU A 116 11.64 4.99 10.45
CA GLU A 116 12.14 4.65 9.11
C GLU A 116 11.75 3.23 8.70
N ASP A 117 11.82 2.27 9.63
CA ASP A 117 11.52 0.87 9.38
C ASP A 117 10.89 0.18 10.61
N TYR A 118 10.40 -1.04 10.43
CA TYR A 118 9.80 -1.87 11.49
C TYR A 118 10.79 -2.18 12.60
N LYS A 119 12.08 -2.33 12.31
CA LYS A 119 13.11 -2.59 13.33
C LYS A 119 13.17 -1.52 14.42
N ASP A 120 12.79 -0.28 14.08
CA ASP A 120 12.85 0.86 15.00
C ASP A 120 11.69 0.84 16.01
N LEU A 121 10.62 0.07 15.73
CA LEU A 121 9.47 -0.10 16.63
C LEU A 121 9.88 -0.64 18.00
N LYS A 122 10.83 -1.58 18.06
CA LYS A 122 11.24 -2.19 19.33
C LYS A 122 11.74 -1.14 20.32
N LYS A 123 12.57 -0.20 19.85
CA LYS A 123 13.07 0.91 20.67
C LYS A 123 11.96 1.91 20.97
N ALA A 124 11.14 2.24 19.97
CA ALA A 124 10.09 3.25 20.09
C ALA A 124 8.94 2.84 21.04
N LEU A 125 8.67 1.54 21.13
CA LEU A 125 7.62 0.95 21.97
C LEU A 125 8.11 0.53 23.36
N ASN A 126 9.40 0.68 23.67
CA ASN A 126 9.99 0.12 24.90
C ASN A 126 9.33 0.63 26.19
N ASN A 127 8.76 1.84 26.17
CA ASN A 127 8.10 2.45 27.33
C ASN A 127 6.58 2.52 27.17
N ILE A 128 6.02 1.80 26.20
CA ILE A 128 4.58 1.69 26.00
C ILE A 128 4.11 0.39 26.65
N GLU A 129 3.37 0.52 27.74
CA GLU A 129 2.66 -0.60 28.35
C GLU A 129 1.29 -0.78 27.68
N GLY A 130 0.68 -1.96 27.79
CA GLY A 130 -0.66 -2.22 27.24
C GLY A 130 -0.68 -2.74 25.79
N ASN A 131 -1.86 -2.68 25.17
CA ASN A 131 -2.14 -3.35 23.89
C ASN A 131 -1.76 -2.48 22.69
N ILE A 132 -1.32 -3.12 21.61
CA ILE A 132 -0.92 -2.42 20.38
C ILE A 132 -1.81 -2.86 19.22
N LEU A 133 -2.39 -1.89 18.51
CA LEU A 133 -3.15 -2.14 17.29
C LEU A 133 -2.23 -2.07 16.06
N ASN A 134 -1.96 -3.20 15.41
CA ASN A 134 -1.28 -3.23 14.13
C ASN A 134 -2.26 -3.07 12.97
N THR A 135 -2.16 -1.95 12.25
CA THR A 135 -3.01 -1.64 11.09
C THR A 135 -2.25 -1.65 9.76
N THR A 136 -1.06 -2.25 9.74
CA THR A 136 -0.16 -2.26 8.58
C THR A 136 -0.35 -3.45 7.62
N GLY A 137 -1.35 -4.29 7.90
CA GLY A 137 -1.78 -5.43 7.09
C GLY A 137 -0.99 -6.72 7.36
N SER A 138 -1.31 -7.78 6.62
CA SER A 138 -0.77 -9.13 6.85
C SER A 138 0.70 -9.34 6.46
N ARG A 139 1.24 -8.46 5.60
CA ARG A 139 2.63 -8.56 5.11
C ARG A 139 3.68 -8.17 6.16
N SER A 140 3.28 -7.51 7.23
CA SER A 140 4.16 -7.03 8.30
C SER A 140 4.05 -7.83 9.59
N ILE A 141 3.19 -8.86 9.63
CA ILE A 141 2.97 -9.67 10.83
C ILE A 141 4.29 -10.27 11.31
N GLU A 142 4.98 -11.03 10.45
CA GLU A 142 6.26 -11.67 10.78
C GLU A 142 7.29 -10.64 11.26
N LYS A 143 7.43 -9.53 10.55
CA LYS A 143 8.34 -8.43 10.94
C LYS A 143 8.07 -7.88 12.35
N ILE A 144 6.81 -7.88 12.78
CA ILE A 144 6.42 -7.43 14.11
C ILE A 144 6.65 -8.53 15.15
N LEU A 145 6.33 -9.79 14.81
CA LEU A 145 6.60 -10.94 15.68
C LEU A 145 8.11 -11.08 15.98
N ASP A 146 8.96 -10.88 14.97
CA ASP A 146 10.42 -10.94 15.09
C ASP A 146 11.01 -9.92 16.08
N LEU A 147 10.27 -8.84 16.38
CA LEU A 147 10.71 -7.84 17.37
C LEU A 147 10.67 -8.40 18.81
N ASN A 148 9.88 -9.45 19.05
CA ASN A 148 9.62 -10.04 20.37
C ASN A 148 9.18 -8.97 21.38
N LEU A 149 8.14 -8.21 21.02
CA LEU A 149 7.53 -7.21 21.92
C LEU A 149 6.81 -7.92 23.07
N THR A 150 6.82 -7.32 24.25
CA THR A 150 6.09 -7.83 25.43
C THR A 150 4.60 -7.52 25.39
N ASN A 151 4.21 -6.54 24.56
CA ASN A 151 2.82 -6.12 24.39
C ASN A 151 1.99 -7.18 23.67
N ARG A 152 0.71 -7.28 24.03
CA ARG A 152 -0.30 -7.96 23.20
C ARG A 152 -0.53 -7.14 21.94
N ILE A 153 -0.55 -7.79 20.78
CA ILE A 153 -0.70 -7.12 19.48
C ILE A 153 -1.96 -7.62 18.78
N ILE A 154 -2.83 -6.69 18.43
CA ILE A 154 -4.06 -6.95 17.70
C ILE A 154 -3.85 -6.60 16.24
N TYR A 155 -4.01 -7.58 15.37
CA TYR A 155 -3.73 -7.51 13.94
C TYR A 155 -4.99 -7.22 13.15
N ARG A 156 -5.05 -6.04 12.53
CA ARG A 156 -6.10 -5.69 11.58
C ARG A 156 -5.71 -6.08 10.17
N VAL A 157 -6.44 -7.03 9.60
CA VAL A 157 -6.13 -7.68 8.33
C VAL A 157 -7.35 -7.74 7.39
N LEU A 158 -7.11 -8.00 6.10
CA LEU A 158 -8.21 -8.21 5.16
C LEU A 158 -8.92 -9.54 5.45
N PRO A 159 -10.25 -9.61 5.30
CA PRO A 159 -11.04 -10.81 5.54
C PRO A 159 -10.94 -11.79 4.35
N SER A 160 -9.73 -12.23 4.00
CA SER A 160 -9.52 -13.27 2.98
C SER A 160 -9.00 -14.55 3.60
N VAL A 161 -9.41 -15.70 3.05
CA VAL A 161 -9.03 -17.04 3.56
C VAL A 161 -7.52 -17.16 3.74
N GLN A 162 -6.75 -16.84 2.70
CA GLN A 162 -5.28 -16.88 2.73
C GLN A 162 -4.67 -16.02 3.84
N VAL A 163 -5.26 -14.86 4.13
CA VAL A 163 -4.75 -13.95 5.17
C VAL A 163 -5.08 -14.45 6.56
N ILE A 164 -6.28 -15.00 6.76
CA ILE A 164 -6.69 -15.60 8.03
C ILE A 164 -5.88 -16.86 8.31
N GLU A 165 -5.72 -17.76 7.34
CA GLU A 165 -4.84 -18.93 7.43
C GLU A 165 -3.41 -18.54 7.80
N LYS A 166 -2.87 -17.49 7.18
CA LYS A 166 -1.55 -16.97 7.53
C LYS A 166 -1.48 -16.54 9.01
N CYS A 167 -2.49 -15.85 9.54
CA CYS A 167 -2.50 -15.43 10.93
C CYS A 167 -2.51 -16.64 11.89
N LEU A 168 -3.33 -17.65 11.59
CA LEU A 168 -3.42 -18.87 12.39
C LEU A 168 -2.12 -19.70 12.36
N ASN A 169 -1.49 -19.82 11.19
CA ASN A 169 -0.20 -20.51 11.03
C ASN A 169 0.93 -19.81 11.80
N LEU A 170 0.85 -18.48 11.93
CA LEU A 170 1.75 -17.67 12.76
C LEU A 170 1.35 -17.67 14.25
N LYS A 171 0.37 -18.50 14.65
CA LYS A 171 -0.12 -18.66 16.02
C LYS A 171 -0.65 -17.37 16.65
N ILE A 172 -1.19 -16.47 15.83
CA ILE A 172 -1.93 -15.31 16.34
C ILE A 172 -3.26 -15.81 16.91
N ALA A 173 -3.57 -15.41 18.14
CA ALA A 173 -4.81 -15.77 18.81
C ALA A 173 -6.03 -15.19 18.06
N VAL A 174 -7.15 -15.89 18.03
CA VAL A 174 -8.33 -15.49 17.24
C VAL A 174 -8.88 -14.16 17.74
N GLU A 175 -8.86 -13.94 19.04
CA GLU A 175 -9.25 -12.70 19.72
C GLU A 175 -8.36 -11.50 19.34
N ASP A 176 -7.16 -11.74 18.79
CA ASP A 176 -6.22 -10.72 18.34
C ASP A 176 -6.33 -10.40 16.85
N ILE A 177 -7.35 -10.93 16.17
CA ILE A 177 -7.54 -10.71 14.73
C ILE A 177 -8.79 -9.86 14.49
N ILE A 178 -8.60 -8.70 13.87
CA ILE A 178 -9.69 -7.87 13.33
C ILE A 178 -9.71 -8.03 11.80
N ALA A 179 -10.63 -8.83 11.29
CA ALA A 179 -10.78 -9.10 9.86
C ALA A 179 -11.78 -8.10 9.22
N ILE A 180 -11.29 -7.05 8.57
CA ILE A 180 -12.14 -5.99 8.01
C ILE A 180 -11.50 -5.33 6.78
N LYS A 181 -12.33 -4.95 5.81
CA LYS A 181 -11.89 -4.19 4.63
C LYS A 181 -12.07 -2.69 4.87
N GLY A 182 -10.98 -1.92 4.75
CA GLY A 182 -11.00 -0.45 4.82
C GLY A 182 -11.26 0.24 3.46
N PRO A 183 -11.17 1.59 3.41
CA PRO A 183 -10.76 2.49 4.50
C PRO A 183 -11.78 2.54 5.65
N ILE A 184 -11.31 2.91 6.84
CA ILE A 184 -12.09 2.88 8.09
C ILE A 184 -12.18 4.29 8.65
N SER A 185 -13.38 4.70 9.08
CA SER A 185 -13.63 6.03 9.63
C SER A 185 -12.84 6.27 10.92
N LYS A 186 -12.63 7.55 11.26
CA LYS A 186 -12.01 7.94 12.53
C LYS A 186 -12.76 7.33 13.72
N GLU A 187 -14.10 7.39 13.73
CA GLU A 187 -14.90 6.88 14.84
C GLU A 187 -14.80 5.36 15.01
N LEU A 188 -14.74 4.60 13.93
CA LEU A 188 -14.55 3.16 14.03
C LEU A 188 -13.13 2.80 14.47
N ASN A 189 -12.10 3.57 14.08
CA ASN A 189 -10.77 3.42 14.66
C ASN A 189 -10.78 3.69 16.17
N LYS A 190 -11.48 4.72 16.64
CA LYS A 190 -11.64 5.02 18.08
C LYS A 190 -12.36 3.90 18.83
N ALA A 191 -13.38 3.30 18.23
CA ALA A 191 -14.06 2.14 18.80
C ALA A 191 -13.08 0.97 18.98
N PHE A 192 -12.28 0.63 17.95
CA PHE A 192 -11.25 -0.41 18.09
C PHE A 192 -10.20 -0.07 19.16
N ILE A 193 -9.77 1.19 19.26
CA ILE A 193 -8.83 1.61 20.30
C ILE A 193 -9.43 1.36 21.70
N LYS A 194 -10.70 1.68 21.91
CA LYS A 194 -11.38 1.51 23.19
C LYS A 194 -11.65 0.04 23.52
N ASP A 195 -12.22 -0.71 22.58
CA ASP A 195 -12.64 -2.10 22.82
C ASP A 195 -11.47 -3.05 23.06
N TYR A 196 -10.28 -2.68 22.59
CA TYR A 196 -9.05 -3.44 22.76
C TYR A 196 -8.05 -2.79 23.73
N ASP A 197 -8.45 -1.76 24.48
CA ASP A 197 -7.57 -1.02 25.42
C ASP A 197 -6.20 -0.68 24.78
N GLY A 198 -6.24 -0.16 23.55
CA GLY A 198 -5.06 0.09 22.74
C GLY A 198 -4.30 1.33 23.20
N GLU A 199 -3.01 1.19 23.49
CA GLU A 199 -2.11 2.28 23.94
C GLU A 199 -1.22 2.81 22.81
N ALA A 200 -1.14 2.04 21.72
CA ALA A 200 -0.48 2.47 20.50
C ALA A 200 -1.12 1.85 19.26
N LEU A 201 -0.98 2.55 18.13
CA LEU A 201 -1.41 2.10 16.83
C LEU A 201 -0.23 2.18 15.85
N ILE A 202 0.10 1.03 15.25
CA ILE A 202 1.12 0.95 14.19
C ILE A 202 0.42 1.12 12.84
N LEU A 203 0.89 2.04 12.02
CA LEU A 203 0.31 2.37 10.72
C LEU A 203 1.38 2.66 9.67
N LYS A 204 0.96 2.68 8.41
CA LYS A 204 1.74 3.15 7.27
C LYS A 204 1.20 4.50 6.82
N ASP A 205 2.06 5.30 6.21
CA ASP A 205 1.66 6.45 5.41
C ASP A 205 1.12 6.00 4.05
N SER A 206 -0.10 5.48 4.04
CA SER A 206 -0.83 5.11 2.84
C SER A 206 -1.61 6.30 2.24
N GLY A 207 -1.33 7.54 2.66
CA GLY A 207 -2.00 8.76 2.22
C GLY A 207 -3.50 8.80 2.51
N ILE A 208 -4.20 9.74 1.87
CA ILE A 208 -5.64 10.00 2.10
C ILE A 208 -6.49 8.74 1.86
N ARG A 209 -6.37 8.12 0.68
CA ARG A 209 -7.19 6.92 0.36
C ARG A 209 -6.86 5.69 1.21
N GLY A 210 -5.72 5.69 1.89
CA GLY A 210 -5.33 4.63 2.82
C GLY A 210 -5.91 4.77 4.22
N GLY A 211 -6.66 5.85 4.47
CA GLY A 211 -7.24 6.15 5.79
C GLY A 211 -6.18 6.53 6.82
N THR A 212 -5.02 7.05 6.41
CA THR A 212 -3.93 7.39 7.34
C THR A 212 -4.36 8.55 8.26
N LYS A 213 -5.13 9.52 7.73
CA LYS A 213 -5.57 10.70 8.50
C LYS A 213 -6.50 10.30 9.62
N GLU A 214 -7.47 9.46 9.29
CA GLU A 214 -8.49 8.95 10.21
C GLU A 214 -7.86 8.15 11.36
N LYS A 215 -6.81 7.38 11.09
CA LYS A 215 -6.07 6.63 12.12
C LYS A 215 -5.29 7.58 13.04
N ILE A 216 -4.56 8.54 12.49
CA ILE A 216 -3.79 9.52 13.28
C ILE A 216 -4.73 10.34 14.16
N LEU A 217 -5.81 10.87 13.59
CA LEU A 217 -6.81 11.64 14.35
C LEU A 217 -7.47 10.80 15.45
N ALA A 218 -7.76 9.52 15.18
CA ALA A 218 -8.28 8.62 16.21
C ALA A 218 -7.28 8.42 17.37
N CYS A 219 -5.99 8.30 17.08
CA CYS A 219 -4.96 8.18 18.11
C CYS A 219 -4.87 9.44 18.96
N ILE A 220 -4.83 10.61 18.32
CA ILE A 220 -4.77 11.92 18.99
C ILE A 220 -6.00 12.10 19.90
N GLU A 221 -7.21 11.84 19.41
CA GLU A 221 -8.44 11.99 20.20
C GLU A 221 -8.56 10.97 21.34
N CYS A 222 -7.98 9.77 21.19
CA CYS A 222 -7.90 8.77 22.26
C CYS A 222 -6.67 8.95 23.17
N ASN A 223 -5.81 9.94 22.90
CA ASN A 223 -4.56 10.21 23.64
C ASN A 223 -3.51 9.07 23.60
N ILE A 224 -3.52 8.25 22.56
CA ILE A 224 -2.59 7.11 22.36
C ILE A 224 -1.54 7.43 21.30
N TYR A 225 -0.48 6.64 21.21
CA TYR A 225 0.58 6.87 20.22
C TYR A 225 0.25 6.31 18.83
N ALA A 226 0.54 7.10 17.80
CA ALA A 226 0.53 6.68 16.40
C ALA A 226 1.97 6.45 15.92
N PHE A 227 2.39 5.20 15.77
CA PHE A 227 3.70 4.86 15.20
C PHE A 227 3.57 4.65 13.69
N VAL A 228 4.03 5.64 12.93
CA VAL A 228 3.95 5.65 11.48
C VAL A 228 5.25 5.09 10.90
N ILE A 229 5.18 3.93 10.25
CA ILE A 229 6.30 3.44 9.45
C ILE A 229 6.41 4.30 8.20
N GLY A 230 7.51 5.02 8.03
CA GLY A 230 7.78 5.93 6.93
C GLY A 230 7.93 5.22 5.58
N ARG A 231 7.89 6.01 4.50
CA ARG A 231 8.11 5.51 3.14
C ARG A 231 9.60 5.47 2.85
N LYS A 232 10.08 4.43 2.18
CA LYS A 232 11.47 4.43 1.68
C LYS A 232 11.56 5.37 0.48
N ASN A 233 12.59 6.22 0.48
CA ASN A 233 12.82 7.16 -0.60
C ASN A 233 13.49 6.44 -1.78
N ILE A 234 12.71 6.17 -2.83
CA ILE A 234 13.24 5.83 -4.16
C ILE A 234 13.25 7.11 -5.00
N SER A 235 14.38 7.42 -5.62
CA SER A 235 14.47 8.50 -6.60
C SER A 235 13.90 8.03 -7.93
N TYR A 236 12.74 8.58 -8.32
CA TYR A 236 12.08 8.26 -9.57
C TYR A 236 12.29 9.39 -10.59
N LYS A 237 12.74 9.05 -11.80
CA LYS A 237 12.99 10.03 -12.87
C LYS A 237 11.73 10.77 -13.32
N ASN A 238 10.59 10.08 -13.41
CA ASN A 238 9.30 10.67 -13.77
C ASN A 238 8.27 10.29 -12.70
N LYS A 239 8.11 11.15 -11.70
CA LYS A 239 7.17 10.98 -10.58
C LYS A 239 6.03 11.96 -10.72
N PHE A 240 4.80 11.48 -10.56
CA PHE A 240 3.60 12.30 -10.52
C PHE A 240 2.84 12.03 -9.23
N ASN A 241 2.31 13.10 -8.64
CA ASN A 241 1.49 13.11 -7.43
C ASN A 241 0.04 13.52 -7.72
N ALA A 242 -0.24 14.00 -8.95
CA ALA A 242 -1.56 14.29 -9.46
C ALA A 242 -1.91 13.36 -10.63
N ILE A 243 -3.08 12.71 -10.56
CA ILE A 243 -3.53 11.74 -11.56
C ILE A 243 -3.72 12.41 -12.93
N LYS A 244 -4.29 13.61 -12.97
CA LYS A 244 -4.54 14.35 -14.22
C LYS A 244 -3.25 14.67 -14.98
N ASP A 245 -2.20 15.08 -14.28
CA ASP A 245 -0.91 15.40 -14.89
C ASP A 245 -0.23 14.14 -15.45
N LEU A 246 -0.33 13.03 -14.72
CA LEU A 246 0.15 11.74 -15.19
C LEU A 246 -0.59 11.30 -16.45
N VAL A 247 -1.93 11.34 -16.44
CA VAL A 247 -2.74 10.92 -17.60
C VAL A 247 -2.43 11.79 -18.80
N LYS A 248 -2.30 13.11 -18.63
CA LYS A 248 -1.88 14.03 -19.69
C LYS A 248 -0.50 13.68 -20.24
N TYR A 249 0.45 13.34 -19.38
CA TYR A 249 1.79 12.91 -19.79
C TYR A 249 1.77 11.62 -20.60
N VAL A 250 1.03 10.62 -20.13
CA VAL A 250 0.87 9.31 -20.78
C VAL A 250 0.09 9.43 -22.08
N GLY A 251 -0.84 10.39 -22.19
CA GLY A 251 -1.60 10.66 -23.41
C GLY A 251 -0.74 10.95 -24.64
N ASN A 252 0.47 11.49 -24.46
CA ASN A 252 1.43 11.70 -25.56
C ASN A 252 2.01 10.39 -26.14
N TYR A 253 1.69 9.24 -25.54
CA TYR A 253 2.13 7.90 -25.96
C TYR A 253 0.96 7.05 -26.48
N ILE A 254 -0.24 7.64 -26.57
CA ILE A 254 -1.41 7.04 -27.20
C ILE A 254 -1.36 7.47 -28.67
N ASP A 255 -1.32 6.48 -29.56
CA ASP A 255 -1.35 6.68 -31.02
C ASP A 255 -2.76 7.09 -31.49
#